data_AF-A0A971QFR4-F1
#
_entry.id   AF-A0A971QFR4-F1
#
_cell.length_a   1.000
_cell.length_b   1.000
_cell.length_c   1.000
_cell.angle_alpha   90.00
_cell.angle_beta   90.00
_cell.angle_gamma   90.00
#
_symmetry.space_group_name_H-M   'P 1'
#
loop_
_entity.id
_entity.type
_entity.pdbx_description
1 polymer ?
#
loop_
_entity_poly.entity_id
_entity_poly.type
_entity_poly.pdbx_seq_one_letter_code
_entity_poly.pdbx_strand_id
1 'polypeptide(L)' 'MEVGGTIKGGVVVLDAPLEAPDGTRVKVEVVDGDETPGEWVKAFAGCVEDMPEDSSVNYHRTLYGNRER' A
#
# COMPACT_ATOMS: atom_id res chain seq x y z
N MET A 1 26.95 7.53 3.91
CA MET A 1 26.30 8.86 3.82
C MET A 1 24.86 8.58 3.44
N GLU A 2 23.91 9.00 4.26
CA GLU A 2 22.48 8.83 3.99
C GLU A 2 21.93 10.21 3.66
N VAL A 3 21.16 10.29 2.57
CA VAL A 3 20.54 11.54 2.12
C VAL A 3 19.03 11.32 1.98
N GLY A 4 18.26 12.25 2.53
CA GLY A 4 16.80 12.25 2.47
C GLY A 4 16.28 12.94 1.22
N GLY A 5 15.06 12.58 0.85
CA GLY A 5 14.34 13.21 -0.24
C GLY A 5 12.90 12.73 -0.32
N THR A 6 12.11 13.38 -1.16
CA THR A 6 10.70 13.05 -1.40
C THR A 6 10.45 12.70 -2.86
N ILE A 7 9.47 11.83 -3.10
CA ILE A 7 9.00 11.56 -4.46
C ILE A 7 8.08 12.69 -4.91
N LYS A 8 8.42 13.34 -6.04
CA LYS A 8 7.54 14.32 -6.70
C LYS A 8 7.36 13.91 -8.15
N GLY A 9 6.14 13.55 -8.54
CA GLY A 9 5.82 13.13 -9.91
C GLY A 9 6.60 11.90 -10.39
N GLY A 10 6.94 10.97 -9.48
CA GLY A 10 7.71 9.75 -9.81
C GLY A 10 9.22 9.94 -9.85
N VAL A 11 9.74 11.13 -9.53
CA VAL A 11 11.18 11.42 -9.45
C VAL A 11 11.58 11.65 -8.00
N VAL A 12 12.74 11.12 -7.61
CA VAL A 12 13.35 11.38 -6.29
C VAL A 12 13.93 12.79 -6.29
N VAL A 13 13.42 13.64 -5.39
CA VAL A 13 13.94 14.99 -5.15
C VAL A 13 14.65 14.99 -3.81
N LEU A 14 15.97 15.17 -3.81
CA LEU A 14 16.77 15.22 -2.60
C LEU A 14 16.55 16.56 -1.86
N ASP A 15 16.50 16.51 -0.53
CA ASP A 15 16.31 17.72 0.29
C ASP A 15 17.56 18.62 0.26
N ALA A 16 18.72 18.03 0.01
CA ALA A 16 19.99 18.71 -0.18
C ALA A 16 20.71 18.15 -1.42
N PRO A 17 21.53 18.98 -2.10
CA PRO A 17 22.34 18.51 -3.22
C PRO A 17 23.33 17.44 -2.75
N LEU A 18 23.38 16.33 -3.49
CA LEU A 18 24.36 15.26 -3.29
C LEU A 18 25.48 15.43 -4.30
N GLU A 19 26.67 15.79 -3.83
CA GLU A 19 27.88 15.78 -4.65
C GLU A 19 28.38 14.35 -4.80
N ALA A 20 28.16 13.75 -5.97
CA ALA A 20 28.67 12.44 -6.32
C ALA A 20 29.26 12.45 -7.74
N PRO A 21 30.32 11.68 -8.01
CA PRO A 21 30.87 11.55 -9.36
C PRO A 21 29.84 10.99 -10.35
N ASP A 22 29.96 11.37 -11.61
CA ASP A 22 29.15 10.80 -12.69
C ASP A 22 29.32 9.27 -12.74
N GLY A 23 28.21 8.56 -12.94
CA GLY A 23 28.18 7.09 -12.94
C GLY A 23 28.07 6.44 -11.56
N THR A 24 27.94 7.23 -10.49
CA THR A 24 27.69 6.70 -9.15
C THR A 24 26.34 5.98 -9.09
N ARG A 25 26.35 4.72 -8.65
CA ARG A 25 25.13 3.94 -8.40
C ARG A 25 24.56 4.30 -7.04
N VAL A 26 23.28 4.64 -7.00
CA VAL A 26 22.55 4.94 -5.76
C VAL A 26 21.51 3.86 -5.48
N LYS A 27 21.27 3.59 -4.19
CA LYS A 27 20.18 2.74 -3.69
C LYS A 27 19.16 3.66 -3.03
N VAL A 28 17.88 3.50 -3.39
CA VAL A 28 16.78 4.24 -2.78
C VAL A 28 16.08 3.31 -1.79
N GLU A 29 15.79 3.82 -0.59
CA GLU A 29 15.03 3.14 0.44
C GLU A 29 13.83 4.03 0.82
N VAL A 30 12.63 3.48 0.73
CA VAL A 30 11.39 4.21 1.03
C VAL A 30 11.13 4.09 2.52
N VAL A 31 11.21 5.20 3.23
CA VAL A 31 11.16 5.23 4.71
C VAL A 31 9.73 5.37 5.24
N ASP A 32 8.88 6.09 4.50
CA ASP A 32 7.44 6.24 4.75
C ASP A 32 6.72 6.12 3.40
N GLY A 33 6.28 4.90 3.08
CA GLY A 33 5.22 4.72 2.09
C GLY A 33 3.90 4.86 2.82
N ASP A 34 2.95 5.65 2.28
CA ASP A 34 1.56 5.56 2.73
C ASP A 34 1.18 4.07 2.78
N GLU A 35 0.61 3.63 3.90
CA GLU A 35 0.10 2.26 4.05
C GLU A 35 -0.72 1.95 2.80
N THR A 36 -0.32 0.90 2.09
CA THR A 36 -1.09 0.48 0.94
C THR A 36 -2.52 0.15 1.43
N PRO A 37 -3.55 0.33 0.60
CA PRO A 37 -4.92 -0.02 1.01
C PRO A 37 -5.02 -1.45 1.57
N GLY A 38 -4.16 -2.37 1.10
CA GLY A 38 -4.06 -3.74 1.63
C GLY A 38 -3.49 -3.82 3.05
N GLU A 39 -2.49 -3.00 3.40
CA GLU A 39 -1.94 -2.93 4.76
C GLU A 39 -2.95 -2.35 5.74
N TRP A 40 -3.67 -1.30 5.33
CA TRP A 40 -4.76 -0.73 6.13
C TRP A 40 -5.90 -1.74 6.38
N VAL A 41 -6.34 -2.48 5.35
CA VAL A 41 -7.40 -3.49 5.49
C VAL A 41 -6.95 -4.67 6.36
N LYS A 42 -5.65 -4.97 6.40
CA LYS A 42 -5.11 -6.07 7.23
C LYS A 42 -5.35 -5.86 8.71
N ALA A 43 -5.42 -4.62 9.19
CA ALA A 43 -5.76 -4.30 10.57
C ALA A 43 -7.16 -4.77 10.97
N PHE A 44 -8.07 -4.95 9.99
CA PHE A 44 -9.45 -5.39 10.20
C PHE A 44 -9.66 -6.89 9.91
N ALA A 45 -8.63 -7.57 9.39
CA ALA A 45 -8.71 -8.99 9.07
C ALA A 45 -8.83 -9.81 10.37
N GLY A 46 -9.97 -10.50 10.54
CA GLY A 46 -10.24 -11.32 11.72
C GLY A 46 -10.76 -10.57 12.95
N CYS A 47 -11.12 -9.28 12.83
CA CYS A 47 -11.70 -8.52 13.95
C CYS A 47 -13.14 -8.92 14.32
N VAL A 48 -13.80 -9.75 13.52
CA VAL A 48 -15.15 -10.24 13.78
C VAL A 48 -15.05 -11.59 14.48
N GLU A 49 -15.38 -11.61 15.76
CA GLU A 49 -15.49 -12.84 16.56
C GLU A 49 -16.75 -13.63 16.13
N ASP A 50 -16.68 -14.96 16.23
CA ASP A 50 -17.79 -15.88 15.93
C ASP A 50 -18.36 -15.80 14.49
N MET A 51 -17.56 -15.40 13.52
CA MET A 51 -17.97 -15.42 12.11
C MET A 51 -18.15 -16.87 11.64
N PRO A 52 -19.35 -17.24 11.14
CA PRO A 52 -19.57 -18.58 10.58
C PRO A 52 -18.57 -18.90 9.47
N GLU A 53 -18.06 -20.13 9.43
CA GLU A 53 -17.04 -20.59 8.47
C GLU A 53 -17.49 -20.40 7.00
N ASP A 54 -18.79 -20.46 6.76
CA ASP A 54 -19.45 -20.27 5.46
C ASP A 54 -19.73 -18.80 5.11
N SER A 55 -19.39 -17.84 5.98
CA SER A 55 -19.59 -16.42 5.72
C SER A 55 -18.77 -15.91 4.54
N SER A 56 -17.62 -16.53 4.26
CA SER A 56 -16.82 -16.28 3.06
C SER A 56 -17.48 -16.81 1.77
N VAL A 57 -18.40 -17.75 1.91
CA VAL A 57 -19.17 -18.39 0.82
C VAL A 57 -20.51 -17.70 0.61
N ASN A 58 -20.94 -16.85 1.54
CA ASN A 58 -22.20 -16.11 1.49
C ASN A 58 -22.11 -14.92 0.51
N TYR A 59 -21.96 -15.22 -0.78
CA TYR A 59 -22.24 -14.27 -1.85
C TYR A 59 -23.75 -14.17 -2.00
N HIS A 60 -24.38 -13.33 -1.16
CA HIS A 60 -25.83 -13.18 -1.14
C HIS A 60 -26.30 -12.45 -2.43
N ARG A 61 -26.52 -13.23 -3.50
CA ARG A 61 -26.89 -12.77 -4.87
C ARG A 61 -28.11 -11.83 -4.90
N THR A 62 -28.95 -11.88 -3.87
CA THR A 62 -30.23 -11.17 -3.76
C THR A 62 -30.21 -9.89 -2.95
N LEU A 63 -29.25 -9.70 -2.02
CA LEU A 63 -29.21 -8.52 -1.14
C LEU A 63 -28.44 -7.34 -1.74
N TYR A 64 -27.42 -7.61 -2.58
CA TYR A 64 -26.57 -6.57 -3.18
C TYR A 64 -26.64 -6.50 -4.73
N GLY A 65 -27.73 -7.02 -5.31
CA GLY A 65 -28.16 -6.57 -6.64
C GLY A 65 -27.52 -7.27 -7.85
N ASN A 66 -27.69 -8.59 -7.97
CA ASN A 66 -27.78 -9.17 -9.31
C ASN A 66 -29.12 -9.91 -9.45
N ARG A 67 -30.19 -9.12 -9.65
CA ARG A 67 -31.49 -9.65 -10.12
C ARG A 67 -31.26 -10.20 -11.52
N GLU A 68 -31.14 -11.52 -11.63
CA GLU A 68 -31.18 -12.22 -12.91
C GLU A 68 -32.51 -11.84 -13.61
N ARG A 69 -32.40 -11.28 -14.83
CA ARG A 69 -33.50 -11.18 -15.80
C ARG A 69 -33.43 -12.37 -16.74
#